data_AF-A0A3A1WKM3-F1
#
_entry.id   AF-A0A3A1WKM3-F1
#
_cell.length_a   1.000
_cell.length_b   1.000
_cell.length_c   1.000
_cell.angle_alpha   90.00
_cell.angle_beta   90.00
_cell.angle_gamma   90.00
#
_symmetry.space_group_name_H-M   'P 1'
#
loop_
_entity.id
_entity.type
_entity.pdbx_description
1 polymer ?
#
loop_
_entity_poly.entity_id
_entity_poly.type
_entity_poly.pdbx_seq_one_letter_code
_entity_poly.pdbx_strand_id
1 'polypeptide(L)'
;MSERSAANLLLLVAGLVIWSSAFVSLYALLSVGCAFGWEARSVGPVSVQRAVLLGVWLLHLAALAALVGWTWRRARRAAPSDPLAGFFARTALACAVVSVAVTLVNYAPILGLSACL
;
A
#
# COMPACT_ATOMS: atom_id res chain seq x y z
N MET A 1 10.54 8.94 27.21
CA MET A 1 9.46 7.94 27.00
C MET A 1 8.44 8.35 25.95
N SER A 2 7.99 9.62 25.89
CA SER A 2 6.94 10.10 24.97
C SER A 2 7.21 9.83 23.47
N GLU A 3 8.42 10.11 22.97
CA GLU A 3 8.76 9.95 21.54
C GLU A 3 8.68 8.49 21.05
N ARG A 4 8.95 7.51 21.91
CA ARG A 4 8.87 6.08 21.54
C ARG A 4 7.43 5.61 21.38
N SER A 5 6.49 6.17 22.15
CA SER A 5 5.06 5.88 22.00
C SER A 5 4.50 6.44 20.70
N ALA A 6 4.82 7.70 20.37
CA ALA A 6 4.36 8.32 19.13
C ALA A 6 4.82 7.54 17.89
N ALA A 7 6.10 7.15 17.86
CA ALA A 7 6.64 6.34 16.76
C ALA A 7 5.92 4.98 16.62
N ASN A 8 5.61 4.29 17.73
CA ASN A 8 4.91 3.01 17.65
C ASN A 8 3.45 3.16 17.15
N LEU A 9 2.77 4.25 17.53
CA LEU A 9 1.43 4.55 17.02
C LEU A 9 1.45 4.87 15.52
N LEU A 10 2.43 5.66 15.07
CA LEU A 10 2.61 5.96 13.65
C LEU A 10 2.82 4.69 12.83
N LEU A 11 3.60 3.74 13.34
CA LEU A 11 3.83 2.46 12.66
C LEU A 11 2.61 1.57 12.61
N LEU A 12 1.78 1.61 13.64
CA LEU A 12 0.54 0.86 13.68
C LEU A 12 -0.40 1.27 12.53
N VAL A 13 -0.48 2.58 12.26
CA VAL A 13 -1.37 3.14 11.23
C VAL A 13 -0.70 3.29 9.86
N ALA A 14 0.62 3.19 9.76
CA ALA A 14 1.37 3.42 8.52
C ALA A 14 0.86 2.56 7.35
N GLY A 15 0.58 1.27 7.57
CA GLY A 15 0.06 0.39 6.54
C GLY A 15 -1.30 0.85 6.01
N LEU A 16 -2.19 1.27 6.91
CA LEU A 16 -3.50 1.79 6.56
C LEU A 16 -3.40 3.10 5.79
N VAL A 17 -2.51 4.01 6.21
CA VAL A 17 -2.29 5.30 5.53
C VAL A 17 -1.80 5.08 4.09
N ILE A 18 -0.84 4.18 3.89
CA ILE A 18 -0.33 3.85 2.55
C ILE A 18 -1.43 3.21 1.68
N TRP A 19 -2.24 2.33 2.27
CA TRP A 19 -3.38 1.74 1.54
C TRP A 19 -4.42 2.81 1.16
N SER A 20 -4.75 3.73 2.06
CA SER A 20 -5.68 4.83 1.78
C SER A 20 -5.12 5.80 0.73
N SER A 21 -3.82 6.10 0.74
CA SER A 21 -3.20 6.92 -0.32
C SER A 21 -3.26 6.22 -1.67
N ALA A 22 -3.11 4.89 -1.71
CA ALA A 22 -3.27 4.10 -2.94
C ALA A 22 -4.68 4.26 -3.50
N PHE A 23 -5.70 4.16 -2.64
CA PHE A 23 -7.11 4.30 -3.01
C PHE A 23 -7.39 5.66 -3.66
N VAL A 24 -7.00 6.73 -2.97
CA VAL A 24 -7.22 8.11 -3.44
C VAL A 24 -6.46 8.35 -4.75
N SER A 25 -5.21 7.93 -4.83
CA SER A 25 -4.36 8.16 -6.02
C SER A 25 -4.88 7.40 -7.25
N LEU A 26 -5.20 6.12 -7.08
CA LEU A 26 -5.72 5.28 -8.17
C LEU A 26 -7.08 5.78 -8.64
N TYR A 27 -7.96 6.18 -7.72
CA TYR A 27 -9.27 6.72 -8.08
C TYR A 27 -9.15 8.06 -8.83
N ALA A 28 -8.29 8.97 -8.34
CA ALA A 28 -8.05 10.24 -9.01
C ALA A 28 -7.47 10.05 -10.42
N LEU A 29 -6.46 9.19 -10.57
CA LEU A 29 -5.85 8.90 -11.87
C LEU A 29 -6.79 8.16 -12.81
N LEU A 30 -7.67 7.31 -12.28
CA LEU A 30 -8.74 6.70 -13.05
C LEU A 30 -9.63 7.76 -13.69
N SER A 31 -10.19 8.67 -12.88
CA SER A 31 -11.07 9.75 -13.35
C SER A 31 -10.36 10.71 -14.31
N VAL A 32 -9.15 11.14 -13.98
CA VAL A 32 -8.33 12.01 -14.82
C VAL A 32 -8.05 11.33 -16.15
N GLY A 33 -7.52 10.11 -16.14
CA GLY A 33 -7.14 9.44 -17.37
C GLY A 33 -8.33 9.09 -18.27
N CYS A 34 -9.51 8.80 -17.72
CA CYS A 34 -10.72 8.66 -18.53
C CYS A 34 -11.15 10.01 -19.14
N ALA A 35 -11.11 11.11 -18.40
CA ALA A 35 -11.46 12.44 -18.92
C ALA A 35 -10.47 12.94 -20.00
N PHE A 36 -9.19 12.60 -19.90
CA PHE A 36 -8.15 12.99 -20.87
C PHE A 36 -7.92 11.94 -21.98
N GLY A 37 -8.73 10.87 -22.02
CA GLY A 37 -8.67 9.86 -23.08
C GLY A 37 -7.40 9.02 -23.10
N TRP A 38 -6.79 8.76 -21.93
CA TRP A 38 -5.58 7.93 -21.81
C TRP A 38 -5.81 6.47 -22.22
N GLU A 39 -7.06 6.00 -22.14
CA GLU A 39 -7.41 4.65 -22.57
C GLU A 39 -7.24 4.45 -24.09
N ALA A 40 -7.50 5.50 -24.88
CA ALA A 40 -7.36 5.45 -26.34
C ALA A 40 -5.89 5.53 -26.81
N ARG A 41 -4.95 5.87 -25.93
CA ARG A 41 -3.52 5.93 -26.23
C ARG A 41 -2.86 4.63 -25.79
N SER A 42 -2.22 3.92 -26.70
CA SER A 42 -1.51 2.67 -26.40
C SER A 42 -0.01 2.90 -26.17
N VAL A 43 0.55 2.14 -25.25
CA VAL A 43 2.00 2.00 -25.01
C VAL A 43 2.31 0.50 -25.07
N GLY A 44 2.72 0.03 -26.24
CA GLY A 44 2.91 -1.41 -26.49
C GLY A 44 1.58 -2.18 -26.41
N PRO A 45 1.49 -3.27 -25.63
CA PRO A 45 0.28 -4.10 -25.53
C PRO A 45 -0.79 -3.54 -24.57
N VAL A 46 -0.52 -2.42 -23.87
CA VAL A 46 -1.42 -1.85 -22.85
C VAL A 46 -1.76 -0.39 -23.15
N SER A 47 -2.89 0.11 -22.64
CA SER A 47 -3.22 1.54 -22.69
C SER A 47 -2.33 2.34 -21.74
N VAL A 48 -2.12 3.63 -22.02
CA VAL A 48 -1.46 4.58 -21.10
C VAL A 48 -2.15 4.54 -19.75
N GLN A 49 -3.49 4.50 -19.77
CA GLN A 49 -4.31 4.41 -18.56
C GLN A 49 -3.94 3.20 -17.71
N ARG A 50 -3.91 2.01 -18.31
CA ARG A 50 -3.54 0.79 -17.59
C ARG A 50 -2.10 0.85 -17.09
N ALA A 51 -1.17 1.36 -17.90
CA ALA A 51 0.23 1.49 -17.51
C ALA A 51 0.41 2.38 -16.27
N VAL A 52 -0.27 3.53 -16.22
CA VAL A 52 -0.22 4.45 -15.07
C VAL A 52 -0.83 3.82 -13.82
N LEU A 53 -2.01 3.20 -13.94
CA LEU A 53 -2.67 2.55 -12.80
C LEU A 53 -1.83 1.39 -12.24
N LEU A 54 -1.25 0.56 -13.12
CA LEU A 54 -0.32 -0.49 -12.71
C LEU A 54 0.93 0.08 -12.06
N GLY A 55 1.51 1.14 -12.60
CA GLY A 55 2.69 1.80 -12.04
C GLY A 55 2.45 2.30 -10.61
N VAL A 56 1.32 2.97 -10.39
CA VAL A 56 0.96 3.47 -9.05
C VAL A 56 0.62 2.34 -8.09
N TRP A 57 -0.07 1.29 -8.56
CA TRP A 57 -0.35 0.13 -7.74
C TRP A 57 0.93 -0.60 -7.31
N LEU A 58 1.86 -0.84 -8.24
CA LEU A 58 3.17 -1.45 -7.95
C LEU A 58 4.01 -0.60 -7.01
N LEU A 59 3.98 0.73 -7.14
CA LEU A 59 4.67 1.65 -6.23
C LEU A 59 4.15 1.51 -4.79
N HIS A 60 2.83 1.46 -4.60
CA HIS A 60 2.22 1.26 -3.28
C HIS A 60 2.49 -0.13 -2.72
N LEU A 61 2.45 -1.18 -3.56
CA LEU A 61 2.85 -2.54 -3.15
C LEU A 61 4.31 -2.59 -2.70
N ALA A 62 5.22 -1.92 -3.42
CA ALA A 62 6.62 -1.84 -3.02
C ALA A 62 6.80 -1.12 -1.68
N ALA A 63 6.08 -0.01 -1.46
CA ALA A 63 6.09 0.72 -0.19
C ALA A 63 5.57 -0.14 0.97
N LEU A 64 4.48 -0.87 0.78
CA LEU A 64 3.93 -1.79 1.78
C LEU A 64 4.86 -2.98 2.04
N ALA A 65 5.46 -3.56 1.00
CA ALA A 65 6.44 -4.64 1.15
C ALA A 65 7.67 -4.17 1.94
N ALA A 66 8.16 -2.95 1.68
CA ALA A 66 9.23 -2.34 2.47
C ALA A 66 8.82 -2.14 3.94
N LEU A 67 7.58 -1.68 4.19
CA LEU A 67 7.04 -1.53 5.54
C LEU A 67 6.94 -2.87 6.28
N VAL A 68 6.44 -3.93 5.62
CA VAL A 68 6.40 -5.29 6.17
C VAL A 68 7.80 -5.79 6.48
N GLY A 69 8.75 -5.64 5.55
CA GLY A 69 10.14 -6.06 5.75
C GLY A 69 10.80 -5.33 6.93
N TRP A 70 10.53 -4.04 7.08
CA TRP A 70 11.08 -3.23 8.17
C TRP A 70 10.43 -3.56 9.53
N THR A 71 9.10 -3.68 9.59
CA THR A 71 8.38 -4.06 10.82
C THR A 71 8.72 -5.49 11.27
N TRP A 72 8.90 -6.41 10.32
CA TRP A 72 9.34 -7.77 10.61
C TRP A 72 10.75 -7.81 11.21
N ARG A 73 11.71 -7.09 10.61
CA ARG A 73 13.08 -6.96 11.17
C ARG A 73 13.06 -6.36 12.58
N ARG A 74 12.22 -5.35 12.82
CA ARG A 74 12.05 -4.73 14.14
C ARG A 74 11.45 -5.71 15.16
N ALA A 75 10.43 -6.47 14.78
CA ALA A 75 9.82 -7.48 15.63
C ALA A 75 10.81 -8.58 16.04
N ARG A 76 11.69 -9.02 15.14
CA ARG A 76 12.74 -10.01 15.45
C ARG A 76 13.85 -9.49 16.37
N ARG A 77 14.09 -8.18 16.38
CA ARG A 77 15.12 -7.53 17.22
C ARG A 77 14.59 -7.07 18.58
N ALA A 78 13.29 -7.12 18.81
CA ALA A 78 12.71 -6.76 20.10
C ALA A 78 13.11 -7.82 21.15
N ALA A 79 13.86 -7.40 22.17
CA ALA A 79 14.22 -8.27 23.28
C ALA A 79 12.96 -8.70 24.08
N PRO A 80 12.93 -9.90 24.69
CA PRO A 80 11.76 -10.41 25.43
C PRO A 80 11.37 -9.59 26.67
N SER A 81 12.15 -8.56 27.03
CA SER A 81 12.05 -7.84 28.30
C SER A 81 10.84 -6.90 28.42
N ASP A 82 10.09 -6.65 27.35
CA ASP A 82 8.89 -5.79 27.37
C ASP A 82 7.72 -6.42 26.59
N PRO A 83 6.73 -7.01 27.30
CA PRO A 83 5.55 -7.64 26.69
C PRO A 83 4.71 -6.69 25.84
N LEU A 84 4.64 -5.41 26.22
CA LEU A 84 3.84 -4.40 25.53
C LEU A 84 4.50 -4.02 24.21
N ALA A 85 5.82 -3.81 24.20
CA ALA A 85 6.58 -3.57 22.98
C ALA A 85 6.46 -4.75 21.98
N GLY A 86 6.47 -5.99 22.50
CA GLY A 86 6.25 -7.19 21.70
C GLY A 86 4.84 -7.29 21.12
N PHE A 87 3.82 -6.83 21.85
CA PHE A 87 2.45 -6.73 21.31
C PHE A 87 2.38 -5.70 20.18
N PHE A 88 2.85 -4.46 20.38
CA PHE A 88 2.84 -3.42 19.35
C PHE A 88 3.57 -3.85 18.07
N ALA A 89 4.72 -4.51 18.19
CA ALA A 89 5.48 -4.97 17.03
C ALA A 89 4.72 -6.04 16.22
N ARG A 90 4.03 -6.97 16.89
CA ARG A 90 3.20 -7.99 16.23
C ARG A 90 1.97 -7.39 15.58
N THR A 91 1.28 -6.49 16.26
CA THR A 91 0.09 -5.82 15.72
C THR A 91 0.45 -4.94 14.53
N ALA A 92 1.53 -4.16 14.60
CA ALA A 92 2.00 -3.34 13.47
C ALA A 92 2.36 -4.21 12.25
N LEU A 93 3.02 -5.36 12.46
CA LEU A 93 3.30 -6.31 11.38
C LEU A 93 2.01 -6.89 10.78
N ALA A 94 1.06 -7.31 11.62
CA ALA A 94 -0.22 -7.83 11.15
C ALA A 94 -0.99 -6.79 10.33
N CYS A 95 -1.05 -5.54 10.81
CA CYS A 95 -1.66 -4.44 10.07
C CYS A 95 -0.98 -4.21 8.71
N ALA A 96 0.35 -4.19 8.67
CA ALA A 96 1.09 -4.03 7.40
C ALA A 96 0.82 -5.18 6.42
N VAL A 97 0.76 -6.43 6.89
CA VAL A 97 0.42 -7.61 6.07
C VAL A 97 -1.01 -7.53 5.54
N VAL A 98 -1.97 -7.16 6.39
CA VAL A 98 -3.37 -6.96 5.97
C VAL A 98 -3.45 -5.85 4.92
N SER A 99 -2.73 -4.74 5.07
CA SER A 99 -2.67 -3.68 4.08
C SER A 99 -2.15 -4.17 2.73
N VAL A 100 -1.14 -5.05 2.70
CA VAL A 100 -0.68 -5.69 1.44
C VAL A 100 -1.81 -6.53 0.84
N ALA A 101 -2.43 -7.41 1.62
CA ALA A 101 -3.48 -8.30 1.15
C ALA A 101 -4.67 -7.53 0.55
N VAL A 102 -5.15 -6.51 1.25
CA VAL A 102 -6.27 -5.68 0.78
C VAL A 102 -5.86 -4.85 -0.45
N THR A 103 -4.62 -4.36 -0.53
CA THR A 103 -4.09 -3.68 -1.74
C THR A 103 -4.06 -4.62 -2.94
N LEU A 104 -3.73 -5.89 -2.75
CA LEU A 104 -3.75 -6.86 -3.84
C LEU A 104 -5.18 -7.15 -4.30
N VAL A 105 -6.07 -7.46 -3.37
CA VAL A 105 -7.45 -7.86 -3.68
C VAL A 105 -8.25 -6.71 -4.31
N ASN A 106 -8.19 -5.50 -3.74
CA ASN A 106 -8.99 -4.37 -4.23
C ASN A 106 -8.56 -3.88 -5.62
N TYR A 107 -7.27 -4.00 -5.95
CA TYR A 107 -6.71 -3.44 -7.18
C TYR A 107 -6.37 -4.50 -8.23
N ALA A 108 -6.52 -5.80 -7.92
CA ALA A 108 -6.46 -6.89 -8.91
C ALA A 108 -7.33 -6.67 -10.16
N PRO A 109 -8.55 -6.09 -10.07
CA PRO A 109 -9.36 -5.73 -11.24
C PRO A 109 -8.62 -4.94 -12.33
N ILE A 110 -7.60 -4.13 -11.98
CA ILE A 110 -6.78 -3.36 -12.92
C ILE A 110 -6.08 -4.27 -13.95
N LEU A 111 -5.90 -5.57 -13.66
CA LEU A 111 -5.25 -6.53 -14.56
C LEU A 111 -6.14 -7.05 -15.70
N GLY A 112 -7.47 -7.05 -15.53
CA GLY A 112 -8.39 -7.66 -16.50
C GLY A 112 -9.57 -6.81 -16.96
N LEU A 113 -10.03 -5.85 -16.15
CA LEU A 113 -11.22 -5.04 -16.48
C LEU A 113 -10.85 -3.80 -17.29
N SER A 114 -11.82 -3.31 -18.10
CA SER A 114 -11.71 -2.02 -18.77
C SER A 114 -11.75 -0.91 -17.72
N ALA A 115 -10.83 0.06 -17.83
CA ALA A 115 -10.72 1.13 -16.84
C ALA A 115 -11.79 2.22 -17.04
N CYS A 116 -12.18 2.45 -18.30
CA CYS A 116 -13.20 3.43 -18.65
C CYS A 116 -14.37 2.70 -19.30
N LEU A 117 -15.60 3.12 -18.96
CA LEU A 117 -16.86 2.70 -19.58
C LEU A 117 -17.45 3.89 -20.34
#